data_AF-A0A7X6DQ65-F1
#
_entry.id   AF-A0A7X6DQ65-F1
#
_cell.length_a   1.000
_cell.length_b   1.000
_cell.length_c   1.000
_cell.angle_alpha   90.00
_cell.angle_beta   90.00
_cell.angle_gamma   90.00
#
_symmetry.space_group_name_H-M   'P 1'
#
loop_
_entity.id
_entity.type
_entity.pdbx_description
1 polymer ?
#
loop_
_entity_poly.entity_id
_entity_poly.type
_entity_poly.pdbx_seq_one_letter_code
_entity_poly.pdbx_strand_id
1 'polypeptide(L)'
;MLIDHMHEPIKDEKDRPLNTDETLLLFFEQRAYQLVMAVRQNYGRTDRSTENYYRQLLIYLEGIGWMVRYGRLDPRMRAQAKTGMEVFLKVFAEMDSISTQDKKCVVDS
;
A
#
# COMPACT_ATOMS: atom_id res chain seq x y z
N MET A 1 0.60 3.33 -21.66
CA MET A 1 1.84 4.09 -21.92
C MET A 1 2.43 4.56 -20.58
N LEU A 2 2.91 3.62 -19.74
CA LEU A 2 3.60 3.94 -18.48
C LEU A 2 5.11 4.15 -18.68
N ILE A 3 5.62 3.72 -19.84
CA ILE A 3 7.04 3.72 -20.20
C ILE A 3 7.50 5.13 -20.62
N ASP A 4 6.63 5.94 -21.25
CA ASP A 4 7.03 7.26 -21.78
C ASP A 4 7.22 8.36 -20.73
N HIS A 5 6.75 8.16 -19.49
CA HIS A 5 6.90 9.13 -18.39
C HIS A 5 8.17 8.95 -17.55
N MET A 6 9.02 7.95 -17.85
CA MET A 6 10.29 7.72 -17.15
C MET A 6 11.48 8.21 -17.96
N HIS A 7 11.48 9.48 -18.38
CA HIS A 7 12.60 10.06 -19.14
C HIS A 7 13.90 10.15 -18.31
N GLU A 8 13.80 10.11 -16.99
CA GLU A 8 14.94 9.98 -16.08
C GLU A 8 14.77 8.76 -15.18
N PRO A 9 15.84 7.96 -14.97
CA PRO A 9 15.78 6.83 -14.07
C PRO A 9 15.53 7.33 -12.65
N ILE A 10 14.53 6.77 -11.97
CA ILE A 10 14.28 7.04 -10.55
C ILE A 10 15.53 6.58 -9.78
N LYS A 11 16.00 7.39 -8.84
CA LYS A 11 17.20 7.11 -8.06
C LYS A 11 16.89 6.84 -6.59
N ASP A 12 17.74 6.04 -5.96
CA ASP A 12 17.71 5.82 -4.51
C ASP A 12 18.32 7.01 -3.72
N GLU A 13 18.31 6.92 -2.39
CA GLU A 13 18.91 7.91 -1.47
C GLU A 13 20.41 8.17 -1.72
N LYS A 14 21.08 7.28 -2.46
CA LYS A 14 22.51 7.35 -2.80
C LYS A 14 22.72 7.78 -4.25
N ASP A 15 21.69 8.33 -4.89
CA ASP A 15 21.68 8.80 -6.27
C ASP A 15 21.96 7.68 -7.30
N ARG A 16 21.76 6.41 -6.92
CA ARG A 16 21.91 5.27 -7.83
C ARG A 16 20.60 5.03 -8.57
N PRO A 17 20.63 4.83 -9.90
CA PRO A 17 19.42 4.51 -10.66
C PRO A 17 18.86 3.17 -10.21
N LEU A 18 17.56 3.14 -9.99
CA LEU A 18 16.83 1.94 -9.63
C LEU A 18 16.64 1.05 -10.85
N ASN A 19 16.67 -0.25 -10.61
CA ASN A 19 16.30 -1.21 -11.63
C ASN A 19 14.76 -1.23 -11.83
N THR A 20 14.30 -1.97 -12.82
CA THR A 20 12.87 -2.07 -13.16
C THR A 20 12.02 -2.56 -11.98
N ASP A 21 12.49 -3.58 -11.26
CA ASP A 21 11.75 -4.16 -10.14
C ASP A 21 11.68 -3.20 -8.95
N GLU A 22 12.77 -2.48 -8.68
CA GLU A 22 12.81 -1.44 -7.63
C GLU A 22 11.93 -0.24 -7.97
N THR A 23 11.89 0.15 -9.24
CA THR A 23 11.02 1.21 -9.76
C THR A 23 9.54 0.83 -9.62
N LEU A 24 9.20 -0.42 -9.97
CA LEU A 24 7.85 -0.95 -9.82
C LEU A 24 7.44 -1.06 -8.34
N LEU A 25 8.35 -1.50 -7.48
CA LEU A 25 8.12 -1.56 -6.04
C LEU A 25 7.78 -0.18 -5.47
N LEU A 26 8.59 0.84 -5.80
CA LEU A 26 8.31 2.22 -5.35
C LEU A 26 6.96 2.73 -5.86
N PHE A 27 6.62 2.44 -7.11
CA PHE A 27 5.31 2.82 -7.66
C PHE A 27 4.17 2.18 -6.85
N PHE A 28 4.27 0.88 -6.55
CA PHE A 28 3.25 0.20 -5.76
C PHE A 28 3.17 0.73 -4.33
N GLU A 29 4.31 1.00 -3.68
CA GLU A 29 4.34 1.58 -2.33
C GLU A 29 3.69 2.96 -2.28
N GLN A 30 3.98 3.83 -3.24
CA GLN A 30 3.35 5.16 -3.34
C GLN A 30 1.84 5.06 -3.55
N ARG A 31 1.39 4.17 -4.44
CA ARG A 31 -0.04 3.97 -4.70
C ARG A 31 -0.77 3.38 -3.51
N ALA A 32 -0.17 2.39 -2.85
CA ALA A 32 -0.70 1.83 -1.62
C ALA A 32 -0.84 2.95 -0.58
N TYR A 33 0.21 3.71 -0.29
CA TYR A 33 0.17 4.80 0.68
C TYR A 33 -0.93 5.84 0.41
N GLN A 34 -1.09 6.27 -0.85
CA GLN A 34 -2.16 7.19 -1.24
C GLN A 34 -3.55 6.64 -0.91
N LEU A 35 -3.78 5.36 -1.19
CA LEU A 35 -5.05 4.69 -0.89
C LEU A 35 -5.27 4.51 0.62
N VAL A 36 -4.22 4.22 1.39
CA VAL A 36 -4.31 4.19 2.86
C VAL A 36 -4.77 5.53 3.41
N MET A 37 -4.17 6.61 2.92
CA MET A 37 -4.55 7.96 3.33
C MET A 37 -5.99 8.28 2.92
N ALA A 38 -6.41 7.89 1.72
CA ALA A 38 -7.80 8.05 1.27
C ALA A 38 -8.78 7.25 2.14
N VAL A 39 -8.46 6.01 2.48
CA VAL A 39 -9.26 5.17 3.41
C VAL A 39 -9.34 5.83 4.78
N ARG A 40 -8.21 6.30 5.33
CA ARG A 40 -8.16 6.97 6.63
C ARG A 40 -8.97 8.25 6.66
N GLN A 41 -8.94 9.05 5.59
CA GLN A 41 -9.72 10.29 5.48
C GLN A 41 -11.23 10.04 5.32
N ASN A 42 -11.62 8.91 4.73
CA ASN A 42 -13.02 8.52 4.55
C ASN A 42 -13.49 7.50 5.61
N TYR A 43 -12.67 7.23 6.62
CA TYR A 43 -12.97 6.28 7.68
C TYR A 43 -14.22 6.72 8.46
N GLY A 44 -15.17 5.80 8.66
CA GLY A 44 -16.49 6.08 9.24
C GLY A 44 -17.58 6.49 8.22
N ARG A 45 -17.22 6.74 6.95
CA ARG A 45 -18.20 6.89 5.86
C ARG A 45 -18.41 5.55 5.17
N THR A 46 -19.56 4.93 5.43
CA THR A 46 -20.03 3.70 4.77
C THR A 46 -20.59 4.01 3.38
N ASP A 47 -19.77 4.61 2.51
CA ASP A 47 -20.10 4.76 1.11
C ASP A 47 -19.33 3.75 0.24
N ARG A 48 -19.82 3.55 -0.98
CA ARG A 48 -19.24 2.64 -1.99
C ARG A 48 -17.82 3.05 -2.40
N SER A 49 -17.38 4.26 -2.10
CA SER A 49 -16.04 4.75 -2.43
C SER A 49 -14.99 4.18 -1.50
N THR A 50 -15.28 4.05 -0.20
CA THR A 50 -14.38 3.44 0.79
C THR A 50 -14.10 1.96 0.44
N GLU A 51 -15.13 1.20 0.07
CA GLU A 51 -14.95 -0.20 -0.38
C GLU A 51 -14.08 -0.30 -1.65
N ASN A 52 -14.26 0.63 -2.59
CA ASN A 52 -13.44 0.68 -3.81
C ASN A 52 -11.97 1.00 -3.51
N TYR A 53 -11.69 1.91 -2.58
CA TYR A 53 -10.31 2.19 -2.16
C TYR A 53 -9.66 0.97 -1.52
N TYR A 54 -10.40 0.22 -0.69
CA TYR A 54 -9.91 -1.03 -0.11
C TYR A 54 -9.57 -2.08 -1.17
N ARG A 55 -10.46 -2.29 -2.15
CA ARG A 55 -10.19 -3.24 -3.24
C ARG A 55 -8.96 -2.85 -4.05
N GLN A 56 -8.81 -1.57 -4.39
CA GLN A 56 -7.63 -1.08 -5.11
C GLN A 56 -6.36 -1.28 -4.28
N LEU A 57 -6.43 -1.00 -2.98
CA LEU A 57 -5.30 -1.14 -2.08
C LEU A 57 -4.79 -2.57 -2.00
N LEU A 58 -5.68 -3.56 -1.96
CA LEU A 58 -5.31 -4.98 -1.99
C LEU A 58 -4.51 -5.35 -3.25
N ILE A 59 -4.88 -4.81 -4.42
CA ILE A 59 -4.15 -5.06 -5.68
C ILE A 59 -2.70 -4.56 -5.58
N TYR A 60 -2.50 -3.36 -5.03
CA TYR A 60 -1.15 -2.81 -4.88
C TYR A 60 -0.31 -3.57 -3.85
N LEU A 61 -0.92 -3.99 -2.73
CA LEU A 61 -0.23 -4.81 -1.72
C LEU A 61 0.15 -6.18 -2.24
N GLU A 62 -0.71 -6.79 -3.05
CA GLU A 62 -0.40 -8.03 -3.74
C GLU A 62 0.83 -7.81 -4.66
N GLY A 63 0.82 -6.75 -5.47
CA GLY A 63 1.96 -6.35 -6.30
C GLY A 63 3.27 -6.24 -5.50
N ILE A 64 3.27 -5.54 -4.36
CA ILE A 64 4.42 -5.46 -3.44
C ILE A 64 4.84 -6.86 -2.99
N GLY A 65 3.87 -7.71 -2.60
CA GLY A 65 4.13 -9.09 -2.18
C GLY A 65 4.80 -9.94 -3.26
N TRP A 66 4.40 -9.79 -4.52
CA TRP A 66 5.05 -10.44 -5.67
C TRP A 66 6.49 -9.94 -5.85
N MET A 67 6.71 -8.63 -5.78
CA MET A 67 8.07 -8.06 -5.89
C MET A 67 8.98 -8.55 -4.76
N VAL A 68 8.48 -8.60 -3.52
CA VAL A 68 9.25 -9.09 -2.37
C VAL A 68 9.66 -10.56 -2.52
N ARG A 69 8.78 -11.41 -3.08
CA ARG A 69 9.05 -12.85 -3.24
C ARG A 69 9.93 -13.16 -4.45
N TYR A 70 9.65 -12.51 -5.58
CA TYR A 70 10.18 -12.93 -6.88
C TYR A 70 11.02 -11.84 -7.58
N GLY A 71 10.89 -10.58 -7.17
CA GLY A 71 11.61 -9.46 -7.76
C GLY A 71 13.10 -9.43 -7.40
N ARG A 72 13.90 -8.92 -8.34
CA ARG A 72 15.33 -8.62 -8.22
C ARG A 72 15.51 -7.27 -7.53
N LEU A 73 15.18 -7.23 -6.25
CA LEU A 73 15.25 -6.05 -5.40
C LEU A 73 16.58 -5.98 -4.65
N ASP A 74 17.11 -4.76 -4.47
CA ASP A 74 18.13 -4.49 -3.45
C ASP A 74 17.66 -5.06 -2.08
N PRO A 75 18.54 -5.77 -1.34
CA PRO A 75 18.17 -6.39 -0.07
C PRO A 75 17.59 -5.43 0.96
N ARG A 76 18.06 -4.17 1.00
CA ARG A 76 17.55 -3.15 1.90
C ARG A 76 16.13 -2.75 1.52
N MET A 77 15.86 -2.52 0.23
CA MET A 77 14.52 -2.20 -0.27
C MET A 77 13.55 -3.35 -0.01
N ARG A 78 13.97 -4.59 -0.24
CA ARG A 78 13.17 -5.78 0.08
C ARG A 78 12.82 -5.84 1.58
N ALA A 79 13.78 -5.55 2.46
CA ALA A 79 13.53 -5.53 3.89
C ALA A 79 12.57 -4.40 4.30
N GLN A 80 12.74 -3.20 3.73
CA GLN A 80 11.84 -2.06 3.96
C GLN A 80 10.41 -2.38 3.50
N ALA A 81 10.24 -2.94 2.31
CA ALA A 81 8.94 -3.35 1.79
C ALA A 81 8.24 -4.38 2.68
N LYS A 82 8.97 -5.38 3.20
CA LYS A 82 8.42 -6.35 4.16
C LYS A 82 7.92 -5.67 5.42
N THR A 83 8.75 -4.84 6.05
CA THR A 83 8.37 -4.10 7.26
C THR A 83 7.17 -3.19 6.99
N GLY A 84 7.16 -2.48 5.85
CA GLY A 84 6.06 -1.62 5.45
C GLY A 84 4.74 -2.38 5.29
N MET A 85 4.76 -3.55 4.63
CA MET A 85 3.59 -4.41 4.51
C MET A 85 3.08 -4.90 5.88
N GLU A 86 3.97 -5.30 6.79
CA GLU A 86 3.58 -5.75 8.13
C GLU A 86 2.93 -4.65 8.96
N VAL A 87 3.53 -3.44 8.94
CA VAL A 87 2.95 -2.26 9.60
C VAL A 87 1.59 -1.95 8.99
N PHE A 88 1.48 -2.02 7.67
CA PHE A 88 0.24 -1.75 6.97
C PHE A 88 -0.89 -2.74 7.36
N LEU A 89 -0.60 -4.04 7.37
CA LEU A 89 -1.57 -5.07 7.76
C LEU A 89 -2.07 -4.87 9.21
N LYS A 90 -1.20 -4.42 10.12
CA LYS A 90 -1.59 -4.09 11.50
C LYS A 90 -2.56 -2.92 11.55
N VAL A 91 -2.24 -1.81 10.87
CA VAL A 91 -3.12 -0.63 10.80
C VAL A 91 -4.48 -1.00 10.19
N PHE A 92 -4.47 -1.82 9.14
CA PHE A 92 -5.70 -2.30 8.52
C PHE A 92 -6.55 -3.16 9.48
N ALA A 93 -5.92 -4.10 10.20
CA ALA A 93 -6.61 -4.94 11.19
C ALA A 93 -7.21 -4.11 12.35
N GLU A 94 -6.50 -3.09 12.81
CA GLU A 94 -7.00 -2.14 13.82
C GLU A 94 -8.25 -1.40 13.30
N MET A 95 -8.19 -0.87 12.07
CA MET A 95 -9.33 -0.20 11.43
C MET A 95 -10.54 -1.14 11.26
N ASP A 96 -10.34 -2.41 10.90
CA ASP A 96 -11.43 -3.38 10.79
C ASP A 96 -12.05 -3.73 12.16
N SER A 97 -11.22 -3.89 13.19
CA SER A 97 -11.64 -4.17 14.57
C SER A 97 -12.48 -3.06 15.20
N ILE A 98 -12.15 -1.80 14.91
CA ILE A 98 -12.89 -0.65 15.42
C ILE A 98 -14.26 -0.55 14.73
N SER A 99 -14.33 -0.82 13.42
CA SER A 99 -15.60 -0.82 12.67
C SER A 99 -16.59 -1.90 13.18
N THR A 100 -16.07 -3.02 13.67
CA THR A 100 -16.87 -4.13 14.21
C THR A 100 -17.29 -3.89 15.67
N GLN A 101 -16.52 -3.13 16.45
CA GLN A 101 -16.92 -2.70 17.80
C GLN A 101 -18.00 -1.60 17.78
N ASP A 102 -17.90 -0.60 16.89
CA ASP A 102 -18.91 0.45 16.76
C ASP A 102 -20.29 -0.11 16.36
N LYS A 103 -20.32 -1.18 15.55
CA LYS A 103 -21.57 -1.89 15.24
C LYS A 103 -22.19 -2.61 16.43
N LYS A 104 -21.40 -3.02 17.42
CA LYS A 104 -21.90 -3.73 18.61
C LYS A 104 -22.55 -2.77 19.61
N CYS A 105 -21.94 -1.61 19.84
CA CYS A 105 -22.49 -0.61 20.77
C CYS A 105 -23.85 -0.03 20.34
N VAL A 106 -24.15 0.02 19.04
CA VAL A 106 -25.43 0.53 18.52
C VAL A 106 -26.58 -0.47 18.67
N VAL A 107 -26.29 -1.78 18.78
CA VAL A 107 -27.33 -2.82 18.88
C VAL A 107 -27.77 -3.07 20.32
N ASP A 108 -26.98 -2.62 21.29
CA ASP A 108 -27.26 -2.80 22.73
C ASP A 108 -27.83 -1.53 23.42
N SER A 109 -28.32 -0.53 22.66
CA SER A 109 -28.93 0.71 23.19
C SER A 109 -30.44 0.79 22.97
#